data_AF-A0A0F2P0X6-F1
#
_entry.id   AF-A0A0F2P0X6-F1
#
_cell.length_a   1.000
_cell.length_b   1.000
_cell.length_c   1.000
_cell.angle_alpha   90.00
_cell.angle_beta   90.00
_cell.angle_gamma   90.00
#
_symmetry.space_group_name_H-M   'P 1'
#
loop_
_entity.id
_entity.type
_entity.pdbx_description
1 polymer ?
#
loop_
_entity_poly.entity_id
_entity_poly.type
_entity_poly.pdbx_seq_one_letter_code
_entity_poly.pdbx_strand_id
1 'polypeptide(L)'
;MYSPYSAFDNNPIYYVDPSGANSENEDKSDLNDKKKAAVTGAAEGAVKHVKDTYDKNGSCGAQCNRGVNHAFTTLTGSNELKGLKANEIYDKLPNSDNFEEVEFTEVLDLANKGEVIIGAWKAKSGSGHVVMAVPGSKGSGTWDYEKSSKIPQVMDTGSGMRSSKQGANNSYGKAKQGVVLLFIWFLKIKT
;
A
#
# COMPACT_ATOMS: atom_id res chain seq x y z
N MET A 1 1.02 4.25 39.91
CA MET A 1 1.89 4.72 38.81
C MET A 1 1.43 4.05 37.54
N TYR A 2 1.03 4.86 36.56
CA TYR A 2 0.42 4.48 35.28
C TYR A 2 1.53 4.00 34.33
N SER A 3 1.39 2.81 33.74
CA SER A 3 2.25 2.35 32.63
C SER A 3 1.45 2.47 31.33
N PRO A 4 1.80 3.37 30.40
CA PRO A 4 0.99 3.68 29.22
C PRO A 4 1.30 2.76 28.04
N TYR A 5 1.39 1.45 28.28
CA TYR A 5 1.31 0.47 27.19
C TYR A 5 -0.16 0.08 26.99
N SER A 6 -0.92 0.99 26.38
CA SER A 6 -2.14 0.59 25.69
C SER A 6 -1.70 -0.04 24.38
N ALA A 7 -1.74 -1.37 24.38
CA ALA A 7 -1.62 -2.16 23.17
C ALA A 7 -2.65 -1.63 22.16
N PHE A 8 -2.18 -1.07 21.06
CA PHE A 8 -2.98 -1.07 19.85
C PHE A 8 -3.06 -2.53 19.45
N ASP A 9 -4.22 -3.12 19.70
CA ASP A 9 -4.60 -4.44 19.26
C ASP A 9 -4.31 -4.55 17.77
N ASN A 10 -3.24 -5.27 17.49
CA ASN A 10 -2.81 -5.67 16.16
C ASN A 10 -3.77 -6.78 15.71
N ASN A 11 -5.06 -6.45 15.58
CA ASN A 11 -6.08 -7.40 15.18
C ASN A 11 -6.06 -7.50 13.65
N PRO A 12 -5.50 -8.57 13.05
CA PRO A 12 -5.75 -8.84 11.64
C PRO A 12 -7.26 -8.90 11.43
N ILE A 13 -7.76 -8.15 10.44
CA ILE A 13 -9.18 -8.18 10.09
C ILE A 13 -9.44 -9.53 9.39
N TYR A 14 -9.71 -10.56 10.18
CA TYR A 14 -10.25 -11.82 9.67
C TYR A 14 -11.75 -11.62 9.43
N TYR A 15 -12.13 -11.38 8.18
CA TYR A 15 -13.52 -11.54 7.75
C TYR A 15 -13.86 -13.02 7.70
N VAL A 16 -14.31 -13.55 8.84
CA VAL A 16 -15.20 -14.71 8.86
C VAL A 16 -16.33 -14.30 9.79
N ASP A 17 -17.46 -13.90 9.21
CA ASP A 17 -18.74 -13.82 9.93
C ASP A 17 -19.17 -15.26 10.23
N PRO A 18 -19.04 -15.76 11.48
CA PRO A 18 -19.41 -17.13 11.82
C PRO A 18 -20.90 -17.23 12.18
N SER A 19 -21.64 -16.12 12.15
CA SER A 19 -23.00 -16.06 12.67
C SER A 19 -24.06 -16.27 11.58
N GLY A 20 -23.74 -15.98 10.31
CA GLY A 20 -24.72 -16.09 9.22
C GLY A 20 -26.01 -15.31 9.50
N ALA A 21 -25.95 -14.30 10.37
CA ALA A 21 -27.10 -13.60 10.88
C ALA A 21 -27.22 -12.26 10.15
N ASN A 22 -27.98 -12.30 9.05
CA ASN A 22 -28.68 -11.17 8.43
C ASN A 22 -28.11 -9.77 8.73
N SER A 23 -27.27 -9.28 7.83
CA SER A 23 -27.17 -7.85 7.59
C SER A 23 -27.07 -7.59 6.09
N GLU A 24 -28.21 -7.64 5.41
CA GLU A 24 -28.31 -7.18 4.02
C GLU A 24 -28.21 -5.65 3.89
N ASN A 25 -27.91 -4.91 4.96
CA ASN A 25 -27.75 -3.44 4.96
C ASN A 25 -26.78 -2.93 6.05
N GLU A 26 -25.59 -3.52 6.22
CA GLU A 26 -24.48 -2.69 6.72
C GLU A 26 -24.19 -1.65 5.63
N ASP A 27 -24.41 -0.38 5.94
CA ASP A 27 -24.29 0.71 4.96
C ASP A 27 -22.90 0.67 4.33
N LYS A 28 -22.84 0.43 3.01
CA LYS A 28 -21.57 0.22 2.30
C LYS A 28 -20.61 1.40 2.45
N SER A 29 -21.14 2.59 2.75
CA SER A 29 -20.35 3.77 3.12
C SER A 29 -19.54 3.55 4.39
N ASP A 30 -20.15 3.02 5.45
CA ASP A 30 -19.50 2.80 6.75
C ASP A 30 -18.41 1.73 6.66
N LEU A 31 -18.64 0.69 5.86
CA LEU A 31 -17.66 -0.34 5.55
C LEU A 31 -16.45 0.23 4.79
N ASN A 32 -16.69 1.01 3.74
CA ASN A 32 -15.61 1.63 2.97
C ASN A 32 -14.84 2.66 3.81
N ASP A 33 -15.51 3.39 4.70
CA ASP A 33 -14.88 4.33 5.61
C ASP A 33 -13.95 3.64 6.61
N LYS A 34 -14.39 2.52 7.19
CA LYS A 34 -13.53 1.68 8.05
C LYS A 34 -12.33 1.13 7.29
N LYS A 35 -12.52 0.60 6.07
CA LYS A 35 -11.42 0.09 5.24
C LYS A 35 -10.42 1.19 4.87
N LYS A 36 -10.90 2.36 4.46
CA LYS A 36 -10.04 3.53 4.18
C LYS A 36 -9.22 3.94 5.40
N ALA A 37 -9.86 3.99 6.57
CA ALA A 37 -9.18 4.31 7.82
C ALA A 37 -8.09 3.28 8.14
N ALA A 38 -8.37 1.99 7.92
CA ALA A 38 -7.37 0.93 8.08
C ALA A 38 -6.17 1.10 7.14
N VAL A 39 -6.40 1.35 5.84
CA VAL A 39 -5.30 1.58 4.87
C VAL A 39 -4.47 2.81 5.24
N THR A 40 -5.13 3.89 5.67
CA THR A 40 -4.46 5.11 6.12
C THR A 40 -3.61 4.85 7.37
N GLY A 41 -4.17 4.19 8.37
CA GLY A 41 -3.47 3.85 9.60
C GLY A 41 -2.29 2.89 9.36
N ALA A 42 -2.44 1.91 8.47
CA ALA A 42 -1.36 1.00 8.10
C ALA A 42 -0.22 1.73 7.36
N ALA A 43 -0.54 2.69 6.50
CA ALA A 43 0.45 3.54 5.84
C ALA A 43 1.25 4.40 6.83
N GLU A 44 0.57 5.06 7.77
CA GLU A 44 1.21 5.85 8.83
C GLU A 44 2.06 4.97 9.76
N GLY A 45 1.53 3.82 10.16
CA GLY A 45 2.23 2.82 10.96
C GLY A 45 3.48 2.30 10.28
N ALA A 46 3.43 2.00 8.98
CA ALA A 46 4.58 1.56 8.20
C ALA A 46 5.68 2.63 8.10
N VAL A 47 5.30 3.88 7.85
CA VAL A 47 6.26 4.99 7.82
C VAL A 47 6.91 5.17 9.19
N LYS A 48 6.12 5.15 10.26
CA LYS A 48 6.62 5.22 11.64
C LYS A 48 7.57 4.06 11.94
N HIS A 49 7.18 2.84 11.59
CA HIS A 49 8.00 1.64 11.77
C HIS A 49 9.35 1.76 11.06
N VAL A 50 9.37 2.25 9.81
CA VAL A 50 10.61 2.46 9.06
C VAL A 50 11.49 3.51 9.73
N LYS A 51 10.91 4.66 10.14
CA LYS A 51 11.65 5.71 10.84
C LYS A 51 12.29 5.19 12.13
N ASP A 52 11.49 4.51 12.96
CA ASP A 52 11.92 4.07 14.28
C ASP A 52 12.89 2.89 14.23
N THR A 53 12.77 2.01 13.23
CA THR A 53 13.56 0.76 13.19
C THR A 53 14.79 0.88 12.32
N TYR A 54 14.68 1.57 11.18
CA TYR A 54 15.68 1.52 10.13
C TYR A 54 16.30 2.88 9.83
N ASP A 55 15.64 3.99 10.16
CA ASP A 55 16.07 5.35 9.80
C ASP A 55 16.17 6.29 11.01
N LYS A 56 16.67 5.77 12.13
CA LYS A 56 16.77 6.48 13.40
C LYS A 56 17.53 7.81 13.33
N ASN A 57 18.42 7.96 12.34
CA ASN A 57 19.29 9.14 12.17
C ASN A 57 19.03 9.90 10.85
N GLY A 58 17.98 9.57 10.10
CA GLY A 58 17.67 10.20 8.81
C GLY A 58 18.68 9.93 7.68
N SER A 59 19.62 9.00 7.89
CA SER A 59 20.71 8.67 6.96
C SER A 59 20.50 7.32 6.25
N CYS A 60 19.37 6.66 6.47
CA CYS A 60 19.13 5.34 5.91
C CYS A 60 18.75 5.39 4.43
N GLY A 61 19.23 4.40 3.69
CA GLY A 61 18.89 4.18 2.29
C GLY A 61 17.40 3.89 2.05
N ALA A 62 17.08 3.46 0.83
CA ALA A 62 15.71 3.10 0.48
C ALA A 62 15.18 1.93 1.34
N GLN A 63 13.98 2.10 1.91
CA GLN A 63 13.27 1.09 2.70
C GLN A 63 11.86 0.85 2.16
N CYS A 64 11.66 1.06 0.85
CA CYS A 64 10.35 0.96 0.18
C CYS A 64 9.72 -0.43 0.37
N ASN A 65 10.51 -1.49 0.18
CA ASN A 65 10.05 -2.86 0.39
C ASN A 65 9.64 -3.14 1.85
N ARG A 66 10.36 -2.58 2.84
CA ARG A 66 10.02 -2.78 4.25
C ARG A 66 8.74 -2.05 4.65
N GLY A 67 8.55 -0.82 4.17
CA GLY A 67 7.33 -0.06 4.40
C GLY A 67 6.12 -0.73 3.76
N VAL A 68 6.21 -1.10 2.48
CA VAL A 68 5.14 -1.82 1.78
C VAL A 68 4.83 -3.16 2.46
N ASN A 69 5.85 -3.96 2.80
CA ASN A 69 5.63 -5.22 3.51
C ASN A 69 4.97 -5.02 4.87
N HIS A 70 5.39 -4.01 5.64
CA HIS A 70 4.79 -3.72 6.94
C HIS A 70 3.31 -3.37 6.81
N ALA A 71 2.97 -2.41 5.94
CA ALA A 71 1.58 -2.02 5.72
C ALA A 71 0.74 -3.19 5.17
N PHE A 72 1.28 -3.94 4.22
CA PHE A 72 0.62 -5.10 3.63
C PHE A 72 0.31 -6.17 4.68
N THR A 73 1.29 -6.55 5.50
CA THR A 73 1.09 -7.55 6.57
C THR A 73 0.12 -7.03 7.64
N THR A 74 0.15 -5.74 7.99
CA THR A 74 -0.83 -5.14 8.91
C THR A 74 -2.26 -5.22 8.37
N LEU A 75 -2.46 -4.96 7.08
CA LEU A 75 -3.80 -4.94 6.47
C LEU A 75 -4.35 -6.34 6.21
N THR A 76 -3.50 -7.27 5.79
CA THR A 76 -3.92 -8.56 5.25
C THR A 76 -3.61 -9.75 6.15
N GLY A 77 -2.74 -9.58 7.15
CA GLY A 77 -2.13 -10.68 7.91
C GLY A 77 -1.16 -11.55 7.09
N SER A 78 -1.01 -11.29 5.79
CA SER A 78 -0.21 -12.12 4.89
C SER A 78 1.28 -11.80 4.99
N ASN A 79 2.11 -12.85 4.90
CA ASN A 79 3.57 -12.76 4.86
C ASN A 79 4.13 -12.90 3.45
N GLU A 80 3.28 -12.82 2.41
CA GLU A 80 3.67 -13.05 1.02
C GLU A 80 4.82 -12.16 0.52
N LEU A 81 4.94 -10.94 1.04
CA LEU A 81 5.99 -9.99 0.65
C LEU A 81 7.22 -10.01 1.58
N LYS A 82 7.21 -10.87 2.60
CA LYS A 82 8.20 -10.86 3.68
C LYS A 82 9.57 -11.22 3.13
N GLY A 83 10.55 -10.36 3.43
CA GLY A 83 11.95 -10.57 3.04
C GLY A 83 12.28 -10.22 1.59
N LEU A 84 11.28 -9.92 0.75
CA LEU A 84 11.49 -9.57 -0.64
C LEU A 84 12.01 -8.14 -0.80
N LYS A 85 12.92 -7.95 -1.75
CA LYS A 85 13.39 -6.65 -2.25
C LYS A 85 12.39 -6.10 -3.27
N ALA A 86 12.50 -4.81 -3.59
CA ALA A 86 11.58 -4.16 -4.52
C ALA A 86 11.49 -4.84 -5.91
N ASN A 87 12.62 -5.27 -6.48
CA ASN A 87 12.62 -6.02 -7.74
C ASN A 87 11.97 -7.41 -7.61
N GLU A 88 12.12 -8.06 -6.46
CA GLU A 88 11.53 -9.38 -6.20
C GLU A 88 10.03 -9.27 -5.97
N ILE A 89 9.57 -8.19 -5.32
CA ILE A 89 8.14 -7.86 -5.22
C ILE A 89 7.58 -7.65 -6.63
N TYR A 90 8.24 -6.84 -7.48
CA TYR A 90 7.83 -6.65 -8.87
C TYR A 90 7.68 -7.99 -9.60
N ASP A 91 8.64 -8.90 -9.46
CA ASP A 91 8.58 -10.22 -10.11
C ASP A 91 7.51 -11.13 -9.51
N LYS A 92 7.21 -11.01 -8.22
CA LYS A 92 6.20 -11.83 -7.54
C LYS A 92 4.78 -11.46 -7.93
N LEU A 93 4.45 -10.17 -8.01
CA LEU A 93 3.08 -9.69 -8.21
C LEU A 93 2.37 -10.36 -9.42
N PRO A 94 2.93 -10.38 -10.64
CA PRO A 94 2.28 -11.03 -11.79
C PRO A 94 2.27 -12.56 -11.71
N ASN A 95 3.07 -13.17 -10.82
CA ASN A 95 3.20 -14.63 -10.70
C ASN A 95 2.42 -15.19 -9.49
N SER A 96 1.61 -14.37 -8.83
CA SER A 96 0.83 -14.77 -7.66
C SER A 96 -0.65 -14.78 -7.98
N ASP A 97 -1.34 -15.86 -7.58
CA ASP A 97 -2.79 -15.96 -7.76
C ASP A 97 -3.60 -14.94 -6.94
N ASN A 98 -2.98 -14.30 -5.95
CA ASN A 98 -3.62 -13.35 -5.02
C ASN A 98 -3.49 -11.89 -5.47
N PHE A 99 -2.91 -11.63 -6.64
CA PHE A 99 -2.77 -10.30 -7.21
C PHE A 99 -3.34 -10.26 -8.63
N GLU A 100 -3.97 -9.15 -8.98
CA GLU A 100 -4.44 -8.86 -10.34
C GLU A 100 -3.95 -7.48 -10.74
N GLU A 101 -3.52 -7.36 -11.99
CA GLU A 101 -3.11 -6.07 -12.54
C GLU A 101 -4.33 -5.15 -12.68
N VAL A 102 -4.15 -3.87 -12.35
CA VAL A 102 -5.21 -2.87 -12.45
C VAL A 102 -4.73 -1.67 -13.25
N GLU A 103 -5.66 -1.02 -13.95
CA GLU A 103 -5.34 0.15 -14.73
C GLU A 103 -5.03 1.35 -13.82
N PHE A 104 -4.04 2.16 -14.22
CA PHE A 104 -3.65 3.36 -13.46
C PHE A 104 -4.83 4.27 -13.13
N THR A 105 -5.79 4.37 -14.05
CA THR A 105 -6.97 5.23 -13.91
C THR A 105 -7.97 4.76 -12.84
N GLU A 106 -7.89 3.50 -12.41
CA GLU A 106 -8.78 2.88 -11.43
C GLU A 106 -8.21 2.91 -10.01
N VAL A 107 -6.88 3.04 -9.87
CA VAL A 107 -6.16 2.93 -8.60
C VAL A 107 -6.72 3.87 -7.53
N LEU A 108 -7.01 5.13 -7.89
CA LEU A 108 -7.55 6.09 -6.93
C LEU A 108 -8.93 5.67 -6.40
N ASP A 109 -9.79 5.19 -7.29
CA ASP A 109 -11.16 4.81 -6.94
C ASP A 109 -11.17 3.53 -6.10
N LEU A 110 -10.29 2.57 -6.42
CA LEU A 110 -10.08 1.34 -5.65
C LEU A 110 -9.46 1.62 -4.27
N ALA A 111 -8.43 2.47 -4.20
CA ALA A 111 -7.84 2.88 -2.92
C ALA A 111 -8.89 3.60 -2.03
N ASN A 112 -9.79 4.38 -2.62
CA ASN A 112 -10.90 5.01 -1.91
C ASN A 112 -12.03 4.04 -1.50
N LYS A 113 -12.03 2.80 -1.98
CA LYS A 113 -12.83 1.70 -1.43
C LYS A 113 -12.08 0.94 -0.33
N GLY A 114 -10.84 1.32 -0.05
CA GLY A 114 -9.96 0.69 0.92
C GLY A 114 -9.34 -0.61 0.44
N GLU A 115 -9.24 -0.80 -0.87
CA GLU A 115 -8.52 -1.94 -1.46
C GLU A 115 -7.00 -1.79 -1.30
N VAL A 116 -6.31 -2.92 -1.16
CA VAL A 116 -4.85 -2.96 -1.03
C VAL A 116 -4.23 -3.01 -2.42
N ILE A 117 -3.53 -1.95 -2.82
CA ILE A 117 -2.93 -1.84 -4.15
C ILE A 117 -1.45 -1.52 -4.03
N ILE A 118 -0.61 -2.28 -4.73
CA ILE A 118 0.84 -2.12 -4.73
C ILE A 118 1.28 -1.65 -6.10
N GLY A 119 2.01 -0.53 -6.12
CA GLY A 119 2.75 -0.08 -7.30
C GLY A 119 4.18 -0.59 -7.25
N ALA A 120 4.66 -1.14 -8.35
CA ALA A 120 6.01 -1.68 -8.44
C ALA A 120 6.71 -1.27 -9.75
N TRP A 121 7.98 -0.94 -9.63
CA TRP A 121 8.88 -0.69 -10.75
C TRP A 121 10.18 -1.46 -10.57
N LYS A 122 10.58 -2.19 -11.60
CA LYS A 122 11.85 -2.92 -11.62
C LYS A 122 12.96 -2.08 -12.24
N ALA A 123 14.09 -2.00 -11.55
CA ALA A 123 15.29 -1.40 -12.12
C ALA A 123 16.03 -2.40 -13.02
N LYS A 124 16.53 -1.96 -14.18
CA LYS A 124 17.44 -2.76 -15.03
C LYS A 124 18.78 -3.04 -14.33
N SER A 125 19.22 -2.11 -13.48
CA SER A 125 20.40 -2.23 -12.62
C SER A 125 20.15 -1.52 -11.29
N GLY A 126 20.55 -2.12 -10.17
CA GLY A 126 20.34 -1.56 -8.84
C GLY A 126 18.96 -1.92 -8.25
N SER A 127 18.45 -1.04 -7.38
CA SER A 127 17.21 -1.28 -6.63
C SER A 127 15.99 -0.73 -7.37
N GLY A 128 14.95 -1.56 -7.50
CA GLY A 128 13.61 -1.12 -7.91
C GLY A 128 12.93 -0.23 -6.87
N HIS A 129 11.67 0.09 -7.13
CA HIS A 129 10.87 0.90 -6.22
C HIS A 129 9.44 0.36 -6.10
N VAL A 130 8.93 0.32 -4.87
CA VAL A 130 7.58 -0.14 -4.58
C VAL A 130 6.88 0.85 -3.66
N VAL A 131 5.59 1.03 -3.87
CA VAL A 131 4.71 1.89 -3.06
C VAL A 131 3.38 1.19 -2.84
N MET A 132 2.60 1.67 -1.87
CA MET A 132 1.22 1.22 -1.68
C MET A 132 0.27 2.38 -1.90
N ALA A 133 -0.81 2.20 -2.67
CA ALA A 133 -1.82 3.24 -2.83
C ALA A 133 -2.54 3.49 -1.50
N VAL A 134 -2.91 4.75 -1.25
CA VAL A 134 -3.66 5.14 -0.05
C VAL A 134 -4.89 5.97 -0.43
N PRO A 135 -5.98 5.89 0.34
CA PRO A 135 -7.17 6.71 0.11
C PRO A 135 -6.87 8.20 0.13
N GLY A 136 -7.59 8.95 -0.69
CA GLY A 136 -7.54 10.40 -0.68
C GLY A 136 -8.08 11.06 -1.94
N SER A 137 -7.62 12.29 -2.15
CA SER A 137 -8.04 13.12 -3.28
C SER A 137 -7.16 12.88 -4.49
N LYS A 138 -7.71 13.17 -5.67
CA LYS A 138 -6.96 13.16 -6.91
C LYS A 138 -5.76 14.11 -6.84
N GLY A 139 -4.58 13.59 -7.14
CA GLY A 139 -3.39 14.40 -7.37
C GLY A 139 -3.50 15.18 -8.68
N SER A 140 -2.75 16.27 -8.76
CA SER A 140 -2.59 17.07 -9.98
C SER A 140 -1.15 17.02 -10.46
N GLY A 141 -0.94 17.14 -11.76
CA GLY A 141 0.39 17.18 -12.36
C GLY A 141 0.46 16.38 -13.65
N THR A 142 1.65 15.84 -13.92
CA THR A 142 1.88 14.97 -15.07
C THR A 142 2.13 13.54 -14.63
N TRP A 143 1.54 12.60 -15.35
CA TRP A 143 1.88 11.18 -15.32
C TRP A 143 2.30 10.75 -16.71
N ASP A 144 3.46 10.13 -16.82
CA ASP A 144 4.07 9.67 -18.08
C ASP A 144 4.10 10.76 -19.16
N TYR A 145 4.64 11.93 -18.80
CA TYR A 145 4.70 13.14 -19.65
C TYR A 145 3.35 13.75 -20.05
N GLU A 146 2.23 13.14 -19.68
CA GLU A 146 0.89 13.64 -19.97
C GLU A 146 0.24 14.30 -18.74
N LYS A 147 -0.63 15.29 -18.96
CA LYS A 147 -1.40 15.88 -17.86
C LYS A 147 -2.40 14.84 -17.36
N SER A 148 -2.34 14.53 -16.07
CA SER A 148 -3.30 13.63 -15.43
C SER A 148 -4.00 14.34 -14.28
N SER A 149 -5.32 14.19 -14.24
CA SER A 149 -6.16 14.66 -13.15
C SER A 149 -6.55 13.53 -12.18
N LYS A 150 -5.98 12.34 -12.33
CA LYS A 150 -6.29 11.15 -11.52
C LYS A 150 -5.04 10.50 -10.92
N ILE A 151 -4.01 11.29 -10.61
CA ILE A 151 -2.78 10.74 -10.01
C ILE A 151 -3.14 10.23 -8.60
N PRO A 152 -2.99 8.92 -8.33
CA PRO A 152 -3.33 8.37 -7.03
C PRO A 152 -2.34 8.84 -5.96
N GLN A 153 -2.78 8.81 -4.70
CA GLN A 153 -1.91 9.03 -3.57
C GLN A 153 -1.32 7.70 -3.11
N VAL A 154 -0.08 7.72 -2.65
CA VAL A 154 0.69 6.54 -2.25
C VAL A 154 1.45 6.80 -0.95
N MET A 155 1.70 5.72 -0.21
CA MET A 155 2.68 5.63 0.85
C MET A 155 4.03 5.22 0.27
N ASP A 156 5.08 5.93 0.66
CA ASP A 156 6.43 5.77 0.12
C ASP A 156 7.52 5.89 1.21
N THR A 157 8.29 4.82 1.36
CA THR A 157 9.46 4.72 2.24
C THR A 157 10.77 4.48 1.48
N GLY A 158 10.83 4.88 0.20
CA GLY A 158 12.01 4.87 -0.65
C GLY A 158 13.13 5.80 -0.17
N SER A 159 14.18 5.96 -0.99
CA SER A 159 15.32 6.81 -0.60
C SER A 159 14.88 8.27 -0.47
N GLY A 160 15.15 8.88 0.69
CA GLY A 160 14.71 10.26 1.00
C GLY A 160 13.21 10.43 1.18
N MET A 161 12.42 9.36 1.11
CA MET A 161 10.96 9.38 1.22
C MET A 161 10.53 8.75 2.54
N ARG A 162 9.68 9.43 3.30
CA ARG A 162 9.02 8.88 4.50
C ARG A 162 7.61 9.45 4.61
N SER A 163 6.87 9.31 3.51
CA SER A 163 5.56 9.90 3.34
C SER A 163 4.49 8.82 3.44
N SER A 164 3.55 8.99 4.37
CA SER A 164 2.37 8.12 4.43
C SER A 164 1.39 8.44 3.30
N LYS A 165 1.54 9.61 2.65
CA LYS A 165 0.62 10.10 1.63
C LYS A 165 1.27 11.17 0.76
N GLN A 166 1.52 10.84 -0.51
CA GLN A 166 1.94 11.79 -1.54
C GLN A 166 1.45 11.36 -2.92
N GLY A 167 1.45 12.24 -3.91
CA GLY A 167 1.12 11.86 -5.29
C GLY A 167 2.12 10.84 -5.83
N ALA A 168 1.64 9.81 -6.54
CA ALA A 168 2.50 8.79 -7.15
C ALA A 168 3.57 9.37 -8.09
N ASN A 169 3.29 10.52 -8.72
CA ASN A 169 4.22 11.26 -9.56
C ASN A 169 5.44 11.81 -8.80
N ASN A 170 5.37 11.95 -7.48
CA ASN A 170 6.51 12.33 -6.63
C ASN A 170 7.33 11.10 -6.20
N SER A 171 6.72 9.91 -6.26
CA SER A 171 7.36 8.62 -5.95
C SER A 171 8.11 8.02 -7.14
N TYR A 172 7.63 8.26 -8.35
CA TYR A 172 8.24 7.77 -9.58
C TYR A 172 8.68 8.94 -10.45
N GLY A 173 9.97 9.01 -10.76
CA GLY A 173 10.48 9.95 -11.76
C GLY A 173 9.81 9.73 -13.12
N LYS A 174 9.61 10.79 -13.91
CA LYS A 174 8.82 10.79 -15.16
C LYS A 174 9.11 9.60 -16.08
N ALA A 175 10.38 9.31 -16.35
CA ALA A 175 10.81 8.22 -17.24
C ALA A 175 10.45 6.79 -16.74
N LYS A 176 9.98 6.65 -15.49
CA LYS A 176 9.57 5.37 -14.91
C LYS A 176 8.06 5.17 -14.96
N GLN A 177 7.28 6.25 -15.09
CA GLN A 177 5.83 6.25 -14.84
C GLN A 177 5.07 5.36 -15.82
N GLY A 178 5.42 5.38 -17.12
CA GLY A 178 4.80 4.51 -18.14
C GLY A 178 5.13 3.01 -18.04
N VAL A 179 5.98 2.60 -17.09
CA VAL A 179 6.36 1.19 -16.88
C VAL A 179 6.21 0.74 -15.43
N VAL A 180 5.44 1.50 -14.62
CA VAL A 180 5.02 1.05 -13.28
C VAL A 180 3.89 0.05 -13.47
N LEU A 181 4.02 -1.13 -12.85
CA LEU A 181 2.92 -2.07 -12.74
C LEU A 181 2.14 -1.82 -11.45
N LEU A 182 0.83 -2.00 -11.51
CA LEU A 182 -0.09 -1.76 -10.41
C LEU A 182 -0.93 -3.00 -10.18
N PHE A 183 -0.93 -3.50 -8.95
CA PHE A 183 -1.64 -4.74 -8.62
C PHE A 183 -2.54 -4.53 -7.41
N ILE A 184 -3.82 -4.88 -7.56
CA ILE A 184 -4.74 -5.06 -6.44
C ILE A 184 -4.52 -6.43 -5.82
N TRP A 185 -4.61 -6.51 -4.49
CA TRP A 185 -4.55 -7.76 -3.75
C TRP A 185 -5.95 -8.22 -3.33
N PHE A 186 -6.19 -9.52 -3.43
CA PHE A 186 -7.36 -10.19 -2.87
C PHE A 186 -6.95 -11.57 -2.34
N LEU A 187 -7.54 -11.98 -1.23
CA LEU A 187 -7.40 -13.34 -0.74
C LEU A 187 -8.33 -14.24 -1.56
N LYS A 188 -7.80 -15.04 -2.49
CA LYS A 188 -8.57 -16.14 -3.08
C LYS A 188 -8.78 -17.21 -2.01
N ILE A 189 -10.02 -17.37 -1.54
CA ILE A 189 -10.41 -18.58 -0.81
C ILE A 189 -10.38 -19.70 -1.85
N LYS A 190 -9.40 -20.62 -1.75
CA LYS A 190 -9.37 -21.82 -2.58
C LYS A 190 -10.59 -22.66 -2.23
N THR A 191 -11.55 -22.72 -3.16
CA THR A 191 -12.66 -23.68 -3.15
C THR A 191 -12.18 -25.07 -3.54
#